data_AF-A0AAC9NQ51-F1
#
_entry.id   AF-A0AAC9NQ51-F1
#
_cell.length_a   1.000
_cell.length_b   1.000
_cell.length_c   1.000
_cell.angle_alpha   90.00
_cell.angle_beta   90.00
_cell.angle_gamma   90.00
#
_symmetry.space_group_name_H-M   'P 1'
#
loop_
_entity.id
_entity.type
_entity.pdbx_description
1 polymer ?
#
loop_
_entity_poly.entity_id
_entity_poly.type
_entity_poly.pdbx_seq_one_letter_code
_entity_poly.pdbx_strand_id
1 'polypeptide(L)'
;MIKKERIITRYLSQRWYKKALIITATESNYFHNINVLKLVVCSGYLKNQLPFGCVFDIEAWPFENKFFDLIILDESFVSCPKQMRALFNQLHFCLSDDGEVIVACVGGISLYGLLSRFLANGFISKKVRLINYTNNFIVNMIKKIVSKNYVVVFKKDNYFRVDPLNVSELVDKPLKAKVYSGGCAREIYGNFQKEK
;
A
#
# COMPACT_ATOMS: atom_id res chain seq x y z
N MET A 1 13.27 -16.55 -3.32
CA MET A 1 12.12 -15.66 -3.65
C MET A 1 10.81 -16.32 -3.25
N ILE A 2 10.17 -15.77 -2.22
CA ILE A 2 8.90 -16.23 -1.63
C ILE A 2 7.79 -16.08 -2.69
N LYS A 3 6.79 -16.99 -2.71
CA LYS A 3 5.71 -16.98 -3.72
C LYS A 3 5.02 -15.61 -3.86
N LYS A 4 4.81 -14.90 -2.74
CA LYS A 4 4.30 -13.52 -2.67
C LYS A 4 5.13 -12.56 -3.53
N GLU A 5 6.45 -12.50 -3.27
CA GLU A 5 7.39 -11.65 -4.00
C GLU A 5 7.35 -11.94 -5.50
N ARG A 6 7.29 -13.22 -5.91
CA ARG A 6 7.21 -13.58 -7.34
C ARG A 6 5.98 -12.98 -8.03
N ILE A 7 4.84 -12.98 -7.34
CA ILE A 7 3.58 -12.43 -7.88
C ILE A 7 3.69 -10.91 -8.03
N ILE A 8 4.25 -10.23 -7.02
CA ILE A 8 4.46 -8.78 -7.04
C ILE A 8 5.45 -8.40 -8.15
N THR A 9 6.63 -9.00 -8.18
CA THR A 9 7.66 -8.75 -9.19
C THR A 9 7.12 -8.96 -10.61
N ARG A 10 6.38 -10.06 -10.85
CA ARG A 10 5.80 -10.33 -12.17
C ARG A 10 4.73 -9.30 -12.58
N TYR A 11 4.03 -8.72 -11.61
CA TYR A 11 3.07 -7.65 -11.91
C TYR A 11 3.78 -6.35 -12.28
N LEU A 12 4.84 -6.01 -11.54
CA LEU A 12 5.57 -4.75 -11.66
C LEU A 12 6.56 -4.73 -12.84
N SER A 13 7.07 -5.89 -13.28
CA SER A 13 8.15 -5.98 -14.28
C SER A 13 7.81 -5.36 -15.64
N GLN A 14 6.53 -5.17 -15.95
CA GLN A 14 6.05 -4.59 -17.22
C GLN A 14 5.56 -3.15 -17.07
N ARG A 15 5.85 -2.50 -15.94
CA ARG A 15 5.31 -1.20 -15.58
C ARG A 15 6.40 -0.27 -15.11
N TRP A 16 6.13 1.03 -15.25
CA TRP A 16 7.00 2.11 -14.79
C TRP A 16 6.18 3.08 -13.95
N TYR A 17 6.73 3.47 -12.81
CA TYR A 17 6.11 4.42 -11.88
C TYR A 17 7.08 5.59 -11.65
N LYS A 18 6.58 6.81 -11.40
CA LYS A 18 7.47 7.92 -11.02
C LYS A 18 7.80 7.82 -9.55
N LYS A 19 6.79 7.63 -8.70
CA LYS A 19 6.95 7.58 -7.24
C LYS A 19 6.18 6.40 -6.65
N ALA A 20 6.86 5.61 -5.81
CA ALA A 20 6.25 4.48 -5.12
C ALA A 20 6.53 4.51 -3.61
N LEU A 21 5.56 4.06 -2.83
CA LEU A 21 5.65 3.83 -1.40
C LEU A 21 5.46 2.35 -1.10
N ILE A 22 6.29 1.77 -0.24
CA ILE A 22 6.11 0.44 0.33
C ILE A 22 6.01 0.57 1.84
N ILE A 23 4.87 0.16 2.40
CA ILE A 23 4.68 0.05 3.84
C ILE A 23 4.81 -1.42 4.22
N THR A 24 5.84 -1.74 4.98
CA THR A 24 6.20 -3.10 5.35
C THR A 24 7.03 -3.15 6.62
N ALA A 25 6.98 -4.28 7.29
CA ALA A 25 7.71 -4.49 8.54
C ALA A 25 9.12 -5.07 8.33
N THR A 26 9.36 -5.69 7.16
CA THR A 26 10.62 -6.38 6.86
C THR A 26 11.11 -6.07 5.45
N GLU A 27 12.44 -6.09 5.30
CA GLU A 27 13.04 -5.94 3.97
C GLU A 27 12.72 -7.15 3.09
N SER A 28 12.40 -6.91 1.82
CA SER A 28 12.06 -7.96 0.85
C SER A 28 12.84 -7.77 -0.44
N ASN A 29 13.20 -8.89 -1.07
CA ASN A 29 14.11 -8.88 -2.23
C ASN A 29 13.51 -8.21 -3.47
N TYR A 30 12.17 -8.07 -3.52
CA TYR A 30 11.51 -7.49 -4.69
C TYR A 30 11.64 -5.97 -4.79
N PHE A 31 12.07 -5.28 -3.73
CA PHE A 31 12.14 -3.81 -3.72
C PHE A 31 13.01 -3.28 -4.86
N HIS A 32 14.12 -3.96 -5.16
CA HIS A 32 15.05 -3.61 -6.23
C HIS A 32 14.54 -3.95 -7.64
N ASN A 33 13.46 -4.71 -7.75
CA ASN A 33 12.90 -5.14 -9.04
C ASN A 33 11.74 -4.24 -9.50
N ILE A 34 11.46 -3.15 -8.78
CA ILE A 34 10.42 -2.19 -9.13
C ILE A 34 11.03 -1.11 -10.02
N ASN A 35 10.52 -0.96 -11.25
CA ASN A 35 10.93 0.13 -12.12
C ASN A 35 10.25 1.43 -11.65
N VAL A 36 10.98 2.21 -10.85
CA VAL A 36 10.48 3.47 -10.30
C VAL A 36 11.58 4.52 -10.21
N LEU A 37 11.24 5.79 -10.44
CA LEU A 37 12.21 6.88 -10.31
C LEU A 37 12.54 7.19 -8.84
N LYS A 38 11.53 7.17 -7.95
CA LYS A 38 11.69 7.35 -6.51
C LYS A 38 10.92 6.29 -5.72
N LEU A 39 11.63 5.53 -4.90
CA LEU A 39 11.06 4.52 -4.02
C LEU A 39 11.21 4.96 -2.55
N VAL A 40 10.12 4.91 -1.80
CA VAL A 40 10.11 5.06 -0.34
C VAL A 40 9.71 3.72 0.26
N VAL A 41 10.54 3.17 1.15
CA VAL A 41 10.24 1.92 1.87
C VAL A 41 10.31 2.20 3.36
N CYS A 42 9.27 1.83 4.10
CA CYS A 42 9.19 2.16 5.51
C CYS A 42 8.20 1.28 6.29
N SER A 43 8.32 1.25 7.60
CA SER A 43 7.33 0.64 8.50
C SER A 43 6.10 1.51 8.70
N GLY A 44 6.18 2.82 8.45
CA GLY A 44 5.04 3.73 8.51
C GLY A 44 4.38 3.69 9.88
N TYR A 45 3.17 3.16 9.96
CA TYR A 45 2.36 3.08 11.19
C TYR A 45 2.43 1.72 11.92
N LEU A 46 3.31 0.82 11.51
CA LEU A 46 3.47 -0.50 12.13
C LEU A 46 4.21 -0.38 13.47
N LYS A 47 3.55 -0.74 14.57
CA LYS A 47 4.08 -0.58 15.95
C LYS A 47 4.71 -1.84 16.55
N ASN A 48 4.42 -3.01 15.99
CA ASN A 48 4.70 -4.29 16.65
C ASN A 48 6.05 -4.90 16.26
N GLN A 49 6.89 -4.18 15.51
CA GLN A 49 8.18 -4.66 15.03
C GLN A 49 9.23 -3.54 15.13
N LEU A 50 10.51 -3.90 15.03
CA LEU A 50 11.59 -2.93 14.92
C LEU A 50 11.34 -2.03 13.71
N PRO A 51 11.29 -0.69 13.91
CA PRO A 51 10.95 0.21 12.82
C PRO A 51 12.06 0.21 11.77
N PHE A 52 11.65 0.13 10.51
CA PHE A 52 12.49 0.24 9.33
C PHE A 52 12.10 1.49 8.53
N GLY A 53 13.09 2.28 8.11
CA GLY A 53 12.81 3.56 7.42
C GLY A 53 12.03 4.55 8.28
N CYS A 54 11.10 5.29 7.69
CA CYS A 54 10.31 6.28 8.42
C CYS A 54 9.10 5.68 9.17
N VAL A 55 8.75 6.32 10.29
CA VAL A 55 7.58 5.98 11.10
C VAL A 55 6.66 7.21 11.16
N PHE A 56 5.37 7.00 10.95
CA PHE A 56 4.37 8.07 10.97
C PHE A 56 3.02 7.57 11.47
N ASP A 57 2.15 8.49 11.89
CA ASP A 57 0.80 8.18 12.33
C ASP A 57 -0.04 7.68 11.14
N ILE A 58 -0.88 6.67 11.36
CA ILE A 58 -1.83 6.19 10.35
C ILE A 58 -2.84 7.27 9.95
N GLU A 59 -3.09 8.24 10.83
CA GLU A 59 -4.01 9.36 10.59
C GLU A 59 -3.34 10.53 9.85
N ALA A 60 -2.01 10.61 9.80
CA ALA A 60 -1.28 11.75 9.26
C ALA A 60 0.04 11.31 8.59
N TRP A 61 -0.01 10.99 7.30
CA TRP A 61 1.18 10.62 6.54
C TRP A 61 1.96 11.89 6.15
N PRO A 62 3.32 11.86 6.14
CA PRO A 62 4.16 13.02 5.87
C PRO A 62 4.35 13.26 4.36
N PHE A 63 3.32 13.01 3.55
CA PHE A 63 3.41 13.07 2.09
C PHE A 63 2.40 14.06 1.53
N GLU A 64 2.74 14.61 0.37
CA GLU A 64 1.89 15.56 -0.33
C GLU A 64 0.69 14.87 -1.00
N ASN A 65 -0.32 15.68 -1.34
CA ASN A 65 -1.48 15.23 -2.09
C ASN A 65 -1.07 14.67 -3.47
N LYS A 66 -1.63 13.52 -3.86
CA LYS A 66 -1.39 12.81 -5.13
C LYS A 66 0.11 12.57 -5.43
N PHE A 67 0.92 12.38 -4.39
CA PHE A 67 2.36 12.24 -4.55
C PHE A 67 2.81 10.91 -5.13
N PHE A 68 2.12 9.80 -4.86
CA PHE A 68 2.54 8.46 -5.30
C PHE A 68 1.67 7.92 -6.44
N ASP A 69 2.31 7.27 -7.42
CA ASP A 69 1.61 6.50 -8.47
C ASP A 69 1.36 5.05 -8.02
N LEU A 70 2.14 4.56 -7.06
CA LEU A 70 2.06 3.20 -6.52
C LEU A 70 2.21 3.20 -5.00
N ILE A 71 1.29 2.55 -4.31
CA ILE A 71 1.44 2.26 -2.87
C ILE A 71 1.34 0.74 -2.68
N ILE A 72 2.32 0.13 -2.03
CA ILE A 72 2.34 -1.29 -1.69
C ILE A 72 2.15 -1.42 -0.18
N LEU A 73 1.05 -2.05 0.22
CA LEU A 73 0.80 -2.49 1.58
C LEU A 73 1.21 -3.96 1.70
N ASP A 74 2.46 -4.18 2.13
CA ASP A 74 3.00 -5.53 2.28
C ASP A 74 2.93 -5.98 3.75
N GLU A 75 1.95 -6.84 4.03
CA GLU A 75 1.61 -7.32 5.38
C GLU A 75 1.32 -6.18 6.38
N SER A 76 0.97 -5.00 5.87
CA SER A 76 0.77 -3.77 6.65
C SER A 76 -0.69 -3.31 6.73
N PHE A 77 -1.63 -4.20 6.42
CA PHE A 77 -3.05 -3.90 6.47
C PHE A 77 -3.58 -3.96 7.91
N VAL A 78 -4.42 -3.01 8.29
CA VAL A 78 -4.97 -2.89 9.65
C VAL A 78 -6.36 -3.53 9.77
N SER A 79 -6.68 -4.07 10.94
CA SER A 79 -7.98 -4.72 11.21
C SER A 79 -8.98 -3.80 11.93
N CYS A 80 -8.50 -2.86 12.74
CA CYS A 80 -9.32 -1.93 13.52
C CYS A 80 -10.11 -0.97 12.59
N PRO A 81 -11.44 -0.80 12.76
CA PRO A 81 -12.25 0.05 11.90
C PRO A 81 -11.81 1.52 11.84
N LYS A 82 -11.38 2.13 12.96
CA LYS A 82 -10.91 3.53 12.98
C LYS A 82 -9.62 3.71 12.17
N GLN A 83 -8.63 2.85 12.45
CA GLN A 83 -7.36 2.82 11.72
C GLN A 83 -7.54 2.53 10.24
N MET A 84 -8.53 1.70 9.89
CA MET A 84 -8.86 1.39 8.51
C MET A 84 -9.40 2.60 7.76
N ARG A 85 -10.32 3.36 8.38
CA ARG A 85 -10.82 4.60 7.79
C ARG A 85 -9.67 5.58 7.58
N ALA A 86 -8.80 5.73 8.56
CA ALA A 86 -7.61 6.57 8.45
C ALA A 86 -6.69 6.12 7.30
N LEU A 87 -6.42 4.82 7.19
CA LEU A 87 -5.64 4.25 6.09
C LEU A 87 -6.27 4.58 4.73
N PHE A 88 -7.57 4.38 4.54
CA PHE A 88 -8.22 4.69 3.27
C PHE A 88 -8.21 6.18 2.95
N ASN A 89 -8.39 7.05 3.94
CA ASN A 89 -8.27 8.50 3.75
C ASN A 89 -6.86 8.88 3.26
N GLN A 90 -5.83 8.32 3.90
CA GLN A 90 -4.44 8.57 3.53
C GLN A 90 -4.07 7.98 2.16
N LEU A 91 -4.57 6.79 1.83
CA LEU A 91 -4.44 6.22 0.48
C LEU A 91 -5.08 7.14 -0.57
N HIS A 92 -6.30 7.64 -0.33
CA HIS A 92 -6.95 8.57 -1.26
C HIS A 92 -6.20 9.88 -1.43
N PHE A 93 -5.68 10.42 -0.34
CA PHE A 93 -4.94 11.68 -0.34
C PHE A 93 -3.60 11.55 -1.04
N CYS A 94 -2.80 10.52 -0.73
CA CYS A 94 -1.44 10.40 -1.23
C CYS A 94 -1.36 9.78 -2.64
N LEU A 95 -2.37 9.03 -3.06
CA LEU A 95 -2.35 8.33 -4.34
C LEU A 95 -2.85 9.22 -5.48
N SER A 96 -2.11 9.24 -6.58
CA SER A 96 -2.51 9.90 -7.84
C SER A 96 -3.83 9.35 -8.36
N ASP A 97 -4.53 10.11 -9.21
CA ASP A 97 -5.86 9.73 -9.73
C ASP A 97 -5.84 8.37 -10.44
N ASP A 98 -4.82 8.08 -11.25
CA ASP A 98 -4.64 6.78 -11.90
C ASP A 98 -3.73 5.80 -11.11
N GLY A 99 -3.47 6.12 -9.85
CA GLY A 99 -2.53 5.36 -9.04
C GLY A 99 -3.06 3.99 -8.63
N GLU A 100 -2.13 3.11 -8.29
CA GLU A 100 -2.42 1.73 -7.92
C GLU A 100 -2.03 1.44 -6.47
N VAL A 101 -2.85 0.61 -5.81
CA VAL A 101 -2.55 0.06 -4.49
C VAL A 101 -2.37 -1.45 -4.63
N ILE A 102 -1.21 -1.96 -4.23
CA ILE A 102 -0.98 -3.41 -4.12
C ILE A 102 -1.10 -3.78 -2.66
N VAL A 103 -1.99 -4.72 -2.35
CA VAL A 103 -2.09 -5.32 -1.01
C VAL A 103 -1.59 -6.75 -1.09
N ALA A 104 -0.51 -7.03 -0.38
CA ALA A 104 0.06 -8.36 -0.25
C ALA A 104 -0.13 -8.83 1.19
N CYS A 105 -0.79 -9.98 1.36
CA CYS A 105 -1.18 -10.46 2.68
C CYS A 105 -0.91 -11.96 2.81
N VAL A 106 -0.35 -12.34 3.96
CA VAL A 106 -0.12 -13.73 4.37
C VAL A 106 -0.75 -13.93 5.76
N GLY A 107 -2.06 -13.80 5.86
CA GLY A 107 -2.81 -13.86 7.13
C GLY A 107 -3.71 -12.65 7.37
N GLY A 108 -4.20 -12.47 8.59
CA GLY A 108 -4.93 -11.25 9.01
C GLY A 108 -6.38 -11.14 8.50
N ILE A 109 -6.57 -10.86 7.21
CA ILE A 109 -7.88 -10.55 6.60
C ILE A 109 -8.21 -11.48 5.42
N SER A 110 -9.47 -11.90 5.31
CA SER A 110 -9.92 -12.66 4.14
C SER A 110 -9.95 -11.79 2.88
N LEU A 111 -9.64 -12.39 1.73
CA LEU A 111 -9.65 -11.70 0.45
C LEU A 111 -11.01 -11.04 0.16
N TYR A 112 -12.12 -11.72 0.42
CA TYR A 112 -13.46 -11.14 0.27
C TYR A 112 -13.63 -9.89 1.15
N GLY A 113 -13.23 -9.97 2.42
CA GLY A 113 -13.31 -8.84 3.35
C GLY A 113 -12.45 -7.66 2.90
N LEU A 114 -11.28 -7.92 2.31
CA LEU A 114 -10.45 -6.87 1.74
C LEU A 114 -11.11 -6.22 0.51
N LEU A 115 -11.58 -7.04 -0.44
CA LEU A 115 -12.20 -6.56 -1.68
C LEU A 115 -13.43 -5.69 -1.39
N SER A 116 -14.30 -6.11 -0.48
CA SER A 116 -15.49 -5.33 -0.11
C SER A 116 -15.14 -3.99 0.53
N ARG A 117 -14.11 -3.97 1.39
CA ARG A 117 -13.61 -2.73 2.03
C ARG A 117 -13.02 -1.77 1.02
N PHE A 118 -12.19 -2.25 0.08
CA PHE A 118 -11.63 -1.40 -0.97
C PHE A 118 -12.71 -0.87 -1.91
N LEU A 119 -13.66 -1.71 -2.31
CA LEU A 119 -14.78 -1.29 -3.17
C LEU A 119 -15.64 -0.21 -2.50
N ALA A 120 -16.02 -0.42 -1.23
CA ALA A 120 -16.79 0.55 -0.45
C ALA A 120 -16.05 1.87 -0.20
N ASN A 121 -14.72 1.89 -0.39
CA ASN A 121 -13.89 3.07 -0.26
C ASN A 121 -13.33 3.51 -1.63
N GLY A 122 -13.99 3.22 -2.75
CA GLY A 122 -13.61 3.84 -4.03
C GLY A 122 -12.37 3.29 -4.70
N PHE A 123 -12.09 2.01 -4.49
CA PHE A 123 -11.02 1.31 -5.18
C PHE A 123 -11.56 0.09 -5.92
N ILE A 124 -11.23 -0.03 -7.20
CA ILE A 124 -11.66 -1.14 -8.05
C ILE A 124 -10.53 -2.17 -8.13
N SER A 125 -10.87 -3.45 -7.88
CA SER A 125 -9.90 -4.53 -8.02
C SER A 125 -9.55 -4.78 -9.48
N LYS A 126 -8.28 -4.59 -9.85
CA LYS A 126 -7.77 -4.81 -11.21
C LYS A 126 -7.24 -6.23 -11.39
N LYS A 127 -6.59 -6.78 -10.37
CA LYS A 127 -6.00 -8.12 -10.44
C LYS A 127 -5.96 -8.79 -9.07
N VAL A 128 -6.37 -10.05 -9.02
CA VAL A 128 -6.39 -10.87 -7.80
C VAL A 128 -5.60 -12.15 -8.05
N ARG A 129 -4.63 -12.46 -7.18
CA ARG A 129 -3.82 -13.67 -7.24
C ARG A 129 -3.73 -14.31 -5.87
N LEU A 130 -4.14 -15.58 -5.76
CA LEU A 130 -3.95 -16.38 -4.55
C LEU A 130 -2.51 -16.90 -4.49
N ILE A 131 -1.89 -16.86 -3.30
CA ILE A 131 -0.53 -17.40 -3.11
C ILE A 131 -0.55 -18.95 -3.16
N ASN A 132 -1.64 -19.56 -2.66
CA ASN A 132 -1.86 -21.01 -2.63
C ASN A 132 -2.82 -21.49 -3.72
N TYR A 133 -2.58 -21.04 -4.95
CA TYR A 133 -3.35 -21.43 -6.13
C TYR A 133 -3.26 -22.94 -6.40
N THR A 134 -4.38 -23.55 -6.79
CA THR A 134 -4.48 -24.96 -7.18
C THR A 134 -5.05 -25.09 -8.58
N ASN A 135 -4.86 -26.21 -9.30
CA ASN A 135 -5.41 -26.36 -10.66
C ASN A 135 -6.93 -26.60 -10.71
N ASN A 136 -7.59 -26.72 -9.55
CA ASN A 136 -9.03 -26.93 -9.46
C ASN A 136 -9.78 -25.58 -9.33
N PHE A 137 -10.62 -25.26 -10.32
CA PHE A 137 -11.38 -24.01 -10.40
C PHE A 137 -12.35 -23.80 -9.24
N ILE A 138 -13.11 -24.83 -8.86
CA ILE A 138 -14.10 -24.76 -7.77
C ILE A 138 -13.39 -24.46 -6.44
N VAL A 139 -12.30 -25.20 -6.17
CA VAL A 139 -11.48 -25.01 -4.97
C VAL A 139 -10.91 -23.59 -4.93
N ASN A 140 -10.46 -23.04 -6.06
CA ASN A 140 -9.98 -21.67 -6.11
C ASN A 140 -11.08 -20.64 -5.87
N MET A 141 -12.31 -20.89 -6.32
CA MET A 141 -13.45 -19.99 -6.09
C MET A 141 -13.80 -19.93 -4.60
N ILE A 142 -13.89 -21.08 -3.92
CA ILE A 142 -14.10 -21.16 -2.47
C ILE A 142 -12.93 -20.49 -1.73
N LYS A 143 -11.69 -20.77 -2.14
CA LYS A 143 -10.50 -20.11 -1.58
C LYS A 143 -10.54 -18.59 -1.77
N LYS A 144 -11.13 -18.03 -2.82
CA LYS A 144 -11.22 -16.57 -2.93
C LYS A 144 -12.05 -15.93 -1.81
N ILE A 145 -13.01 -16.67 -1.27
CA ILE A 145 -13.85 -16.20 -0.16
C ILE A 145 -13.09 -16.28 1.16
N VAL A 146 -12.40 -17.39 1.40
CA VAL A 146 -11.83 -17.72 2.73
C VAL A 146 -10.32 -17.43 2.84
N SER A 147 -9.60 -17.34 1.71
CA SER A 147 -8.13 -17.23 1.71
C SER A 147 -7.67 -15.92 2.33
N LYS A 148 -6.64 -16.06 3.17
CA LYS A 148 -5.89 -14.96 3.78
C LYS A 148 -4.51 -14.77 3.14
N ASN A 149 -4.19 -15.57 2.11
CA ASN A 149 -2.89 -15.56 1.43
C ASN A 149 -3.06 -15.14 -0.03
N TYR A 150 -2.81 -13.88 -0.33
CA TYR A 150 -3.07 -13.30 -1.65
C TYR A 150 -2.21 -12.06 -1.94
N VAL A 151 -2.20 -11.69 -3.22
CA VAL A 151 -1.79 -10.38 -3.70
C VAL A 151 -2.93 -9.82 -4.54
N VAL A 152 -3.38 -8.62 -4.21
CA VAL A 152 -4.42 -7.90 -4.95
C VAL A 152 -3.88 -6.57 -5.41
N VAL A 153 -4.23 -6.18 -6.62
CA VAL A 153 -3.97 -4.84 -7.13
C VAL A 153 -5.29 -4.12 -7.33
N PHE A 154 -5.38 -2.94 -6.74
CA PHE A 154 -6.48 -2.02 -6.83
C PHE A 154 -6.07 -0.79 -7.63
N LYS A 155 -7.03 -0.19 -8.32
CA LYS A 155 -6.92 1.13 -8.92
C LYS A 155 -7.91 2.05 -8.20
N LYS A 156 -7.52 3.30 -7.97
CA LYS A 156 -8.44 4.33 -7.49
C LYS A 156 -9.56 4.53 -8.52
N ASP A 157 -10.80 4.59 -8.06
CA ASP A 157 -11.94 4.88 -8.90
C ASP A 157 -12.07 6.40 -9.06
N ASN A 158 -11.98 6.87 -10.31
CA ASN A 158 -12.06 8.30 -10.64
C ASN A 158 -13.47 8.88 -10.41
N TYR A 159 -14.49 8.03 -10.29
CA TYR A 159 -15.88 8.45 -10.06
C TYR A 159 -16.29 8.36 -8.58
N PHE A 160 -15.46 7.73 -7.74
CA PHE A 160 -15.76 7.65 -6.32
C PHE A 160 -15.49 9.00 -5.67
N ARG A 161 -16.58 9.76 -5.49
CA ARG A 161 -16.59 10.89 -4.58
C ARG A 161 -16.64 10.28 -3.18
N VAL A 162 -15.49 10.23 -2.51
CA VAL A 162 -15.52 10.19 -1.05
C VAL A 162 -16.35 11.41 -0.68
N ASP A 163 -17.51 11.21 -0.02
CA ASP A 163 -18.31 12.29 0.57
C ASP A 163 -17.33 13.35 1.04
N PRO A 164 -17.42 14.60 0.56
CA PRO A 164 -16.33 15.56 0.55
C PRO A 164 -15.80 15.71 1.96
N LEU A 165 -14.87 14.82 2.33
CA LEU A 165 -13.82 15.06 3.29
C LEU A 165 -13.31 16.36 2.75
N ASN A 166 -13.62 17.43 3.47
CA ASN A 166 -13.14 18.75 3.22
C ASN A 166 -11.65 18.60 2.93
N VAL A 167 -11.30 18.44 1.65
CA VAL A 167 -9.92 18.36 1.22
C VAL A 167 -9.31 19.71 1.60
N SER A 168 -10.13 20.77 1.55
CA SER A 168 -9.98 22.02 2.30
C SER A 168 -9.63 21.82 3.78
N GLU A 169 -10.33 21.07 4.63
CA GLU A 169 -9.94 20.90 6.04
C GLU A 169 -8.64 20.10 6.23
N LEU A 170 -8.33 19.13 5.37
CA LEU A 170 -7.07 18.38 5.40
C LEU A 170 -5.88 19.21 4.85
N VAL A 171 -6.13 20.18 3.98
CA VAL A 171 -5.14 21.07 3.35
C VAL A 171 -4.98 22.37 4.14
N ASP A 172 -6.06 22.94 4.67
CA ASP A 172 -6.16 24.23 5.38
C ASP A 172 -5.86 24.11 6.87
N LYS A 173 -6.09 22.94 7.48
CA LYS A 173 -5.62 22.66 8.84
C LYS A 173 -4.57 21.57 8.75
N PRO A 174 -3.26 21.90 8.68
CA PRO A 174 -2.27 20.96 9.12
C PRO A 174 -2.64 20.64 10.58
N LEU A 175 -3.17 19.43 10.82
CA LEU A 175 -3.08 18.80 12.13
C LEU A 175 -1.64 19.04 12.54
N LYS A 176 -1.40 19.76 13.64
CA LYS A 176 -0.06 20.04 14.16
C LYS A 176 0.64 18.71 14.26
N ALA A 177 1.37 18.36 13.20
CA ALA A 177 2.09 17.12 13.14
C ALA A 177 3.08 17.27 14.27
N LYS A 178 2.98 16.39 15.28
CA LYS A 178 4.15 16.09 16.08
C LYS A 178 5.10 15.37 15.13
N VAL A 179 5.75 16.15 14.28
CA VAL A 179 6.95 15.74 13.56
C VAL A 179 7.94 15.49 14.68
N TYR A 180 8.13 14.23 15.04
CA TYR A 180 9.33 13.86 15.76
C TYR A 180 10.47 14.07 14.77
N SER A 181 11.12 15.22 14.91
CA SER A 181 12.38 15.54 14.26
C SER A 181 13.46 14.62 14.82
N GLY A 182 13.46 13.36 14.42
CA GLY A 182 14.68 12.56 14.37
C GLY A 182 15.50 13.05 13.18
N GLY A 183 16.78 13.36 13.39
CA GLY A 183 17.67 14.05 12.44
C GLY A 183 17.96 13.38 11.10
N CYS A 184 17.08 12.56 10.54
CA CYS A 184 17.23 11.88 9.25
C CYS A 184 16.40 12.50 8.11
N ALA A 185 15.89 13.74 8.25
CA ALA A 185 15.17 14.40 7.15
C ALA A 185 16.06 14.63 5.89
N ARG A 186 17.39 14.57 6.04
CA ARG A 186 18.36 14.68 4.93
C ARG A 186 18.83 13.33 4.36
N GLU A 187 18.48 12.19 4.96
CA GLU A 187 18.88 10.86 4.49
C GLU A 187 17.76 10.11 3.73
N ILE A 188 16.65 10.79 3.42
CA ILE A 188 15.45 10.24 2.74
C ILE A 188 15.74 9.81 1.28
N TYR A 189 16.94 10.06 0.77
CA TYR A 189 17.38 9.69 -0.58
C TYR A 189 18.41 8.56 -0.50
N GLY A 190 17.97 7.36 -0.12
CA GLY A 190 18.74 6.15 -0.37
C GLY A 190 18.85 5.95 -1.89
N ASN A 191 20.03 6.20 -2.45
CA ASN A 191 20.35 5.84 -3.83
C ASN A 191 20.33 4.32 -3.97
N PHE A 192 19.17 3.75 -4.28
CA PHE A 192 19.02 2.33 -4.66
C PHE A 192 19.33 2.08 -6.14
N GLN A 193 20.16 2.92 -6.76
CA GLN A 193 20.78 2.59 -8.04
C GLN A 193 22.23 2.17 -7.76
N LYS A 194 22.47 0.86 -7.71
CA LYS A 194 23.83 0.37 -7.95
C LYS A 194 24.15 0.66 -9.41
N GLU A 195 25.25 1.37 -9.63
CA GLU A 195 25.88 1.53 -10.93
C GLU A 195 26.04 0.14 -11.58
N LYS A 196 25.71 0.06 -12.87
CA LYS A 196 25.94 -1.12 -13.69
C LYS A 196 27.39 -1.20 -14.12
#